data_AF-A0A951FJH2-F1
#
_entry.id   AF-A0A951FJH2-F1
#
_cell.length_a   1.000
_cell.length_b   1.000
_cell.length_c   1.000
_cell.angle_alpha   90.00
_cell.angle_beta   90.00
_cell.angle_gamma   90.00
#
_symmetry.space_group_name_H-M   'P 1'
#
loop_
_entity.id
_entity.type
_entity.pdbx_description
1 polymer ?
#
loop_
_entity_poly.entity_id
_entity_poly.type
_entity_poly.pdbx_seq_one_letter_code
_entity_poly.pdbx_strand_id
1 'polypeptide(L)'
;MATRPGGAPRPDPALRGRAVPEKRSLPLIPILILVGLLILGGVAWLVFGGGGGVAPAAVAPGGPVEQLPTRDHVPDGQAVEYNTNPPTSGNHWAGPATWGIYPSRPPQDERLVHNLEHGGVIISYNPAKVDAATVEKLTEVARDLRQSRVCLILTPRDSIQDDKPIALTSWGFLATLDSFDEAAIRAFWRDHVARGPEFGEGQCG
;
A
#
# COMPACT_ATOMS: atom_id res chain seq x y z
N MET A 1 47.97 108.57 -25.34
CA MET A 1 48.66 108.44 -24.04
C MET A 1 47.63 107.94 -23.03
N ALA A 2 48.03 106.98 -22.21
CA ALA A 2 47.21 106.00 -21.48
C ALA A 2 46.14 106.55 -20.52
N THR A 3 45.10 105.74 -20.24
CA THR A 3 44.84 105.17 -18.89
C THR A 3 43.61 104.21 -18.85
N ARG A 4 43.93 102.96 -18.49
CA ARG A 4 43.22 101.92 -17.69
C ARG A 4 41.68 101.73 -17.74
N PRO A 5 41.21 100.47 -17.89
CA PRO A 5 39.87 100.04 -17.49
C PRO A 5 39.84 99.61 -16.01
N GLY A 6 38.75 99.97 -15.30
CA GLY A 6 38.41 99.49 -13.96
C GLY A 6 37.56 98.22 -14.01
N GLY A 7 37.90 97.24 -13.17
CA GLY A 7 37.39 95.86 -13.21
C GLY A 7 35.94 95.67 -12.76
N ALA A 8 35.35 94.57 -13.21
CA ALA A 8 34.04 94.09 -12.81
C ALA A 8 34.06 93.37 -11.45
N PRO A 9 32.99 93.43 -10.64
CA PRO A 9 32.88 92.71 -9.38
C PRO A 9 32.61 91.22 -9.59
N ARG A 10 33.17 90.37 -8.71
CA ARG A 10 32.91 88.92 -8.67
C ARG A 10 31.53 88.65 -8.04
N PRO A 11 30.73 87.71 -8.55
CA PRO A 11 29.53 87.26 -7.88
C PRO A 11 29.82 86.29 -6.72
N ASP A 12 28.95 86.40 -5.71
CA ASP A 12 28.93 85.74 -4.40
C ASP A 12 28.81 84.19 -4.45
N PRO A 13 29.39 83.44 -3.49
CA PRO A 13 29.26 82.00 -3.41
C PRO A 13 28.07 81.62 -2.52
N ALA A 14 26.85 81.71 -3.03
CA ALA A 14 25.70 81.15 -2.33
C ALA A 14 24.67 80.63 -3.32
N LEU A 15 24.52 79.30 -3.35
CA LEU A 15 23.28 78.52 -3.47
C LEU A 15 23.63 77.09 -3.93
N ARG A 16 24.15 76.25 -3.02
CA ARG A 16 24.06 74.80 -3.18
C ARG A 16 22.65 74.38 -2.77
N GLY A 17 21.81 74.08 -3.76
CA GLY A 17 20.49 73.47 -3.52
C GLY A 17 20.62 72.13 -2.79
N ARG A 18 19.82 71.94 -1.74
CA ARG A 18 19.64 70.63 -1.09
C ARG A 18 18.84 69.75 -2.04
N ALA A 19 19.39 68.60 -2.44
CA ALA A 19 18.65 67.59 -3.18
C ALA A 19 17.53 66.99 -2.29
N VAL A 20 16.31 66.94 -2.81
CA VAL A 20 15.19 66.24 -2.18
C VAL A 20 15.36 64.74 -2.44
N PRO A 21 15.26 63.85 -1.43
CA PRO A 21 15.37 62.42 -1.67
C PRO A 21 14.17 61.91 -2.48
N GLU A 22 14.43 61.31 -3.63
CA GLU A 22 13.42 60.70 -4.49
C GLU A 22 12.86 59.42 -3.84
N LYS A 23 11.55 59.38 -3.58
CA LYS A 23 10.85 58.22 -3.00
C LYS A 23 10.80 57.09 -4.02
N ARG A 24 11.73 56.13 -3.95
CA ARG A 24 11.67 54.88 -4.74
C ARG A 24 10.37 54.14 -4.46
N SER A 25 9.44 54.13 -5.42
CA SER A 25 8.24 53.27 -5.40
C SER A 25 8.64 51.84 -5.75
N LEU A 26 8.25 50.87 -4.92
CA LEU A 26 8.44 49.45 -5.25
C LEU A 26 7.64 49.11 -6.53
N PRO A 27 8.18 48.29 -7.44
CA PRO A 27 7.49 47.95 -8.68
C PRO A 27 6.38 46.94 -8.37
N LEU A 28 5.16 47.42 -8.13
CA LEU A 28 3.97 46.60 -7.85
C LEU A 28 3.56 45.72 -9.04
N ILE A 29 3.84 46.17 -10.27
CA ILE A 29 3.45 45.51 -11.51
C ILE A 29 4.10 44.12 -11.69
N PRO A 30 5.43 43.93 -11.57
CA PRO A 30 6.04 42.60 -11.69
C PRO A 30 5.59 41.64 -10.57
N ILE A 31 5.25 42.15 -9.39
CA ILE A 31 4.73 41.33 -8.28
C ILE A 31 3.35 40.76 -8.63
N LEU A 32 2.47 41.57 -9.21
CA LEU A 32 1.12 41.13 -9.62
C LEU A 32 1.17 40.09 -10.75
N ILE A 33 2.11 40.23 -11.70
CA ILE A 33 2.32 39.24 -12.78
C ILE A 33 2.77 37.89 -12.20
N LEU A 34 3.72 37.91 -11.27
CA LEU A 34 4.22 36.70 -10.61
C LEU A 34 3.10 35.98 -9.84
N VAL A 35 2.31 36.74 -9.08
CA VAL A 35 1.15 36.20 -8.34
C VAL A 35 0.11 35.62 -9.29
N GLY A 36 -0.19 36.29 -10.40
CA GLY A 36 -1.10 35.79 -11.42
C GLY A 36 -0.65 34.46 -12.03
N LEU A 37 0.65 34.32 -12.35
CA LEU A 37 1.23 33.09 -12.87
C LEU A 37 1.19 31.93 -11.85
N LEU A 38 1.44 32.22 -10.57
CA LEU A 38 1.36 31.22 -9.50
C LEU A 38 -0.08 30.74 -9.29
N ILE A 39 -1.07 31.64 -9.35
CA ILE A 39 -2.49 31.29 -9.25
C ILE A 39 -2.91 30.45 -10.45
N LEU A 40 -2.55 30.85 -11.67
CA LEU A 40 -2.85 30.08 -12.88
C LEU A 40 -2.19 28.69 -12.86
N GLY A 41 -0.94 28.59 -12.43
CA GLY A 41 -0.24 27.32 -12.26
C GLY A 41 -0.87 26.42 -11.20
N GLY A 42 -1.27 26.99 -10.06
CA GLY A 42 -1.97 26.28 -8.99
C GLY A 42 -3.36 25.78 -9.40
N VAL A 43 -4.12 26.58 -10.14
CA VAL A 43 -5.42 26.19 -10.70
C VAL A 43 -5.24 25.13 -11.79
N ALA A 44 -4.25 25.27 -12.67
CA ALA A 44 -3.94 24.24 -13.67
C ALA A 44 -3.53 22.91 -13.02
N TRP A 45 -2.75 22.96 -11.92
CA TRP A 45 -2.43 21.76 -11.15
C TRP A 45 -3.69 21.16 -10.51
N LEU A 46 -4.57 21.95 -9.91
CA LEU A 46 -5.85 21.46 -9.36
C LEU A 46 -6.79 20.85 -10.41
N VAL A 47 -6.87 21.45 -11.61
CA VAL A 47 -7.81 21.02 -12.66
C VAL A 47 -7.24 19.88 -13.51
N PHE A 48 -5.92 19.86 -13.75
CA PHE A 48 -5.29 18.94 -14.72
C PHE A 48 -4.19 18.04 -14.14
N GLY A 49 -3.66 18.30 -12.94
CA GLY A 49 -2.50 17.60 -12.37
C GLY A 49 -2.70 16.93 -11.01
N GLY A 50 -3.74 17.30 -10.26
CA GLY A 50 -4.05 16.80 -8.92
C GLY A 50 -5.05 15.66 -8.89
N GLY A 51 -5.50 15.19 -10.06
CA GLY A 51 -6.35 14.03 -10.20
C GLY A 51 -5.57 12.75 -9.97
N GLY A 52 -5.25 12.45 -8.71
CA GLY A 52 -5.01 11.08 -8.27
C GLY A 52 -6.29 10.29 -8.49
N GLY A 53 -6.51 9.84 -9.73
CA GLY A 53 -7.60 8.95 -10.06
C GLY A 53 -7.48 7.73 -9.17
N VAL A 54 -8.40 7.57 -8.23
CA VAL A 54 -8.54 6.33 -7.50
C VAL A 54 -8.89 5.27 -8.54
N ALA A 55 -7.91 4.45 -8.92
CA ALA A 55 -8.21 3.26 -9.70
C ALA A 55 -9.30 2.49 -8.93
N PRO A 56 -10.34 1.97 -9.61
CA PRO A 56 -11.33 1.16 -8.94
C PRO A 56 -10.62 0.03 -8.18
N ALA A 57 -11.04 -0.23 -6.95
CA ALA A 57 -10.45 -1.28 -6.13
C ALA A 57 -10.51 -2.62 -6.90
N ALA A 58 -9.40 -3.34 -6.97
CA ALA A 58 -9.37 -4.66 -7.59
C ALA A 58 -10.39 -5.59 -6.90
N VAL A 59 -11.13 -6.34 -7.72
CA VAL A 59 -12.07 -7.38 -7.27
C VAL A 59 -11.25 -8.59 -6.80
N ALA A 60 -11.63 -9.17 -5.66
CA ALA A 60 -10.96 -10.37 -5.16
C ALA A 60 -11.07 -11.53 -6.18
N PRO A 61 -9.97 -12.27 -6.44
CA PRO A 61 -10.01 -13.46 -7.27
C PRO A 61 -10.72 -14.62 -6.55
N GLY A 62 -11.10 -15.65 -7.32
CA GLY A 62 -11.66 -16.88 -6.77
C GLY A 62 -13.11 -16.73 -6.29
N GLY A 63 -13.52 -17.62 -5.39
CA GLY A 63 -14.91 -17.65 -4.94
C GLY A 63 -15.16 -18.62 -3.78
N PRO A 64 -16.43 -18.70 -3.34
CA PRO A 64 -16.83 -19.66 -2.32
C PRO A 64 -16.67 -21.08 -2.85
N VAL A 65 -16.25 -21.97 -1.98
CA VAL A 65 -16.17 -23.43 -2.21
C VAL A 65 -17.08 -24.14 -1.21
N GLU A 66 -17.43 -25.39 -1.51
CA GLU A 66 -18.22 -26.21 -0.60
C GLU A 66 -17.50 -26.35 0.74
N GLN A 67 -18.15 -25.93 1.83
CA GLN A 67 -17.61 -26.12 3.17
C GLN A 67 -17.89 -27.53 3.63
N LEU A 68 -16.91 -28.14 4.29
CA LEU A 68 -17.14 -29.40 4.99
C LEU A 68 -18.17 -29.22 6.11
N PRO A 69 -18.99 -30.25 6.41
CA PRO A 69 -20.16 -30.12 7.29
C PRO A 69 -19.81 -29.91 8.76
N THR A 70 -18.56 -30.20 9.16
CA THR A 70 -18.08 -30.14 10.54
C THR A 70 -16.80 -29.31 10.63
N ARG A 71 -16.54 -28.81 11.83
CA ARG A 71 -15.37 -27.99 12.19
C ARG A 71 -14.86 -28.33 13.59
N ASP A 72 -14.99 -29.59 13.97
CA ASP A 72 -14.64 -30.04 15.31
C ASP A 72 -13.11 -30.09 15.47
N HIS A 73 -12.65 -29.78 16.67
CA HIS A 73 -11.28 -30.07 17.06
C HIS A 73 -11.04 -31.58 17.16
N VAL A 74 -10.05 -32.06 16.44
CA VAL A 74 -9.55 -33.45 16.54
C VAL A 74 -8.19 -33.49 17.24
N PRO A 75 -7.79 -34.64 17.81
CA PRO A 75 -6.48 -34.77 18.46
C PRO A 75 -5.31 -34.40 17.54
N ASP A 76 -4.32 -33.70 18.10
CA ASP A 76 -3.05 -33.42 17.40
C ASP A 76 -2.42 -34.72 16.89
N GLY A 77 -2.01 -34.72 15.62
CA GLY A 77 -1.47 -35.89 14.92
C GLY A 77 -2.52 -36.71 14.16
N GLN A 78 -3.82 -36.47 14.35
CA GLN A 78 -4.86 -37.09 13.54
C GLN A 78 -4.95 -36.41 12.16
N ALA A 79 -4.78 -37.17 11.09
CA ALA A 79 -4.96 -36.66 9.74
C ALA A 79 -6.44 -36.39 9.44
N VAL A 80 -6.72 -35.31 8.70
CA VAL A 80 -8.05 -34.96 8.20
C VAL A 80 -8.06 -34.91 6.68
N GLU A 81 -9.11 -35.46 6.07
CA GLU A 81 -9.34 -35.35 4.64
C GLU A 81 -10.11 -34.08 4.32
N TYR A 82 -9.63 -33.33 3.31
CA TYR A 82 -10.21 -32.07 2.86
C TYR A 82 -10.68 -32.17 1.41
N ASN A 83 -11.71 -31.41 1.07
CA ASN A 83 -12.30 -31.36 -0.28
C ASN A 83 -11.65 -30.32 -1.20
N THR A 84 -10.73 -29.49 -0.71
CA THR A 84 -9.97 -28.50 -1.47
C THR A 84 -8.48 -28.57 -1.18
N ASN A 85 -7.67 -28.02 -2.08
CA ASN A 85 -6.22 -28.01 -1.96
C ASN A 85 -5.63 -26.63 -2.36
N PRO A 86 -5.22 -25.76 -1.42
CA PRO A 86 -5.17 -25.96 0.02
C PRO A 86 -6.57 -26.08 0.68
N PRO A 87 -6.66 -26.66 1.88
CA PRO A 87 -7.92 -26.76 2.61
C PRO A 87 -8.52 -25.40 2.97
N THR A 88 -9.85 -25.29 2.92
CA THR A 88 -10.58 -24.05 3.25
C THR A 88 -11.51 -24.17 4.46
N SER A 89 -11.80 -25.38 4.93
CA SER A 89 -12.73 -25.65 6.04
C SER A 89 -12.59 -27.10 6.49
N GLY A 90 -13.19 -27.45 7.61
CA GLY A 90 -13.27 -28.83 8.08
C GLY A 90 -12.83 -28.99 9.52
N ASN A 91 -12.85 -30.25 9.99
CA ASN A 91 -12.24 -30.63 11.25
C ASN A 91 -10.74 -30.35 11.22
N HIS A 92 -10.16 -30.02 12.37
CA HIS A 92 -8.79 -29.55 12.44
C HIS A 92 -8.23 -29.69 13.85
N TRP A 93 -6.93 -29.46 14.05
CA TRP A 93 -6.29 -29.62 15.36
C TRP A 93 -6.66 -28.47 16.29
N ALA A 94 -6.66 -28.70 17.60
CA ALA A 94 -7.01 -27.68 18.59
C ALA A 94 -6.00 -26.52 18.66
N GLY A 95 -4.77 -26.69 18.16
CA GLY A 95 -3.75 -25.65 18.16
C GLY A 95 -3.52 -25.06 16.77
N PRO A 96 -3.68 -23.74 16.57
CA PRO A 96 -3.34 -23.09 15.30
C PRO A 96 -1.83 -23.08 15.03
N ALA A 97 -1.45 -22.79 13.79
CA ALA A 97 -0.07 -22.46 13.47
C ALA A 97 0.24 -21.03 13.94
N THR A 98 1.51 -20.76 14.22
CA THR A 98 1.98 -19.39 14.50
C THR A 98 1.80 -18.51 13.27
N TRP A 99 1.20 -17.34 13.43
CA TRP A 99 1.08 -16.39 12.31
C TRP A 99 2.44 -15.93 11.79
N GLY A 100 2.65 -15.97 10.48
CA GLY A 100 3.91 -15.52 9.91
C GLY A 100 4.25 -16.08 8.55
N ILE A 101 5.53 -15.95 8.22
CA ILE A 101 6.08 -16.38 6.95
C ILE A 101 6.94 -17.61 7.20
N TYR A 102 6.60 -18.71 6.54
CA TYR A 102 7.28 -19.98 6.61
C TYR A 102 8.10 -20.17 5.34
N PRO A 103 9.44 -20.07 5.38
CA PRO A 103 10.25 -20.08 4.16
C PRO A 103 10.46 -21.47 3.56
N SER A 104 10.26 -22.55 4.32
CA SER A 104 10.62 -23.91 3.88
C SER A 104 9.90 -25.04 4.60
N ARG A 105 9.50 -24.86 5.86
CA ARG A 105 8.76 -25.88 6.62
C ARG A 105 7.31 -25.45 6.77
N PRO A 106 6.39 -25.93 5.91
CA PRO A 106 4.99 -25.58 6.03
C PRO A 106 4.38 -26.17 7.31
N PRO A 107 3.48 -25.44 7.99
CA PRO A 107 2.65 -26.03 9.02
C PRO A 107 1.76 -27.14 8.46
N GLN A 108 1.25 -28.00 9.35
CA GLN A 108 0.26 -29.01 8.97
C GLN A 108 -1.06 -28.35 8.55
N ASP A 109 -1.75 -28.98 7.60
CA ASP A 109 -3.00 -28.47 7.05
C ASP A 109 -4.06 -28.28 8.14
N GLU A 110 -4.14 -29.18 9.12
CA GLU A 110 -5.02 -29.05 10.28
C GLU A 110 -4.72 -27.81 11.12
N ARG A 111 -3.46 -27.42 11.28
CA ARG A 111 -3.15 -26.17 11.98
C ARG A 111 -3.54 -24.95 11.16
N LEU A 112 -3.34 -25.02 9.85
CA LEU A 112 -3.71 -23.97 8.92
C LEU A 112 -5.23 -23.77 8.87
N VAL A 113 -6.03 -24.83 8.87
CA VAL A 113 -7.50 -24.74 8.90
C VAL A 113 -7.99 -24.08 10.19
N HIS A 114 -7.36 -24.35 11.33
CA HIS A 114 -7.63 -23.61 12.58
C HIS A 114 -7.39 -22.10 12.41
N ASN A 115 -6.26 -21.71 11.79
CA ASN A 115 -6.00 -20.31 11.48
C ASN A 115 -7.11 -19.72 10.58
N LEU A 116 -7.65 -20.47 9.61
CA LEU A 116 -8.77 -20.03 8.80
C LEU A 116 -10.05 -19.85 9.62
N GLU A 117 -10.32 -20.73 10.58
CA GLU A 117 -11.47 -20.61 11.49
C GLU A 117 -11.42 -19.30 12.30
N HIS A 118 -10.22 -18.90 12.73
CA HIS A 118 -9.95 -17.62 13.39
C HIS A 118 -9.86 -16.42 12.44
N GLY A 119 -10.28 -16.57 11.18
CA GLY A 119 -10.33 -15.48 10.21
C GLY A 119 -8.99 -15.12 9.58
N GLY A 120 -8.07 -16.07 9.54
CA GLY A 120 -6.81 -15.95 8.81
C GLY A 120 -6.99 -15.97 7.30
N VAL A 121 -5.99 -15.40 6.62
CA VAL A 121 -5.77 -15.59 5.18
C VAL A 121 -4.44 -16.30 5.00
N ILE A 122 -4.42 -17.35 4.18
CA ILE A 122 -3.20 -18.10 3.89
C ILE A 122 -2.86 -17.94 2.42
N ILE A 123 -1.62 -17.52 2.18
CA ILE A 123 -0.99 -17.47 0.87
C ILE A 123 -0.11 -18.71 0.74
N SER A 124 -0.48 -19.64 -0.14
CA SER A 124 0.29 -20.82 -0.46
C SER A 124 0.96 -20.65 -1.82
N TYR A 125 2.23 -21.06 -1.95
CA TYR A 125 2.94 -21.03 -3.23
C TYR A 125 3.65 -22.35 -3.50
N ASN A 126 3.68 -22.78 -4.76
CA ASN A 126 4.40 -23.96 -5.17
C ASN A 126 5.87 -23.62 -5.53
N PRO A 127 6.86 -24.06 -4.73
CA PRO A 127 8.26 -23.72 -4.97
C PRO A 127 8.83 -24.31 -6.27
N ALA A 128 8.18 -25.33 -6.86
CA ALA A 128 8.58 -25.87 -8.16
C ALA A 128 8.06 -25.05 -9.35
N LYS A 129 7.10 -24.13 -9.12
CA LYS A 129 6.45 -23.32 -10.16
C LYS A 129 6.68 -21.81 -10.00
N VAL A 130 7.20 -21.39 -8.86
CA VAL A 130 7.41 -19.99 -8.49
C VAL A 130 8.90 -19.74 -8.31
N ASP A 131 9.44 -18.74 -9.01
CA ASP A 131 10.85 -18.37 -8.92
C ASP A 131 11.18 -17.58 -7.64
N ALA A 132 12.46 -17.45 -7.32
CA ALA A 132 12.92 -16.77 -6.10
C ALA A 132 12.47 -15.29 -6.05
N ALA A 133 12.46 -14.60 -7.19
CA ALA A 133 12.00 -13.22 -7.29
C ALA A 133 10.51 -13.09 -6.95
N THR A 134 9.69 -14.06 -7.36
CA THR A 134 8.28 -14.08 -7.02
C THR A 134 8.04 -14.44 -5.55
N VAL A 135 8.84 -15.35 -4.97
CA VAL A 135 8.80 -15.63 -3.53
C VAL A 135 9.14 -14.38 -2.71
N GLU A 136 10.10 -13.58 -3.16
CA GLU A 136 10.45 -12.30 -2.54
C GLU A 136 9.26 -11.32 -2.58
N LYS A 137 8.62 -11.15 -3.73
CA LYS A 137 7.40 -10.31 -3.86
C LYS A 137 6.25 -10.78 -2.97
N LEU A 138 5.99 -12.09 -2.92
CA LEU A 138 4.99 -12.66 -2.01
C LEU A 138 5.32 -12.37 -0.55
N THR A 139 6.60 -12.48 -0.20
CA THR A 139 7.11 -12.18 1.15
C THR A 139 6.93 -10.71 1.50
N GLU A 140 7.21 -9.79 0.58
CA GLU A 140 7.01 -8.35 0.75
C GLU A 140 5.55 -8.00 0.99
N VAL A 141 4.64 -8.49 0.12
CA VAL A 141 3.19 -8.26 0.27
C VAL A 141 2.68 -8.87 1.59
N ALA A 142 3.12 -10.07 1.94
CA ALA A 142 2.75 -10.71 3.20
C ALA A 142 3.23 -9.90 4.43
N ARG A 143 4.46 -9.35 4.38
CA ARG A 143 4.99 -8.49 5.45
C ARG A 143 4.17 -7.22 5.60
N ASP A 144 3.85 -6.56 4.50
CA ASP A 144 3.07 -5.32 4.47
C ASP A 144 1.65 -5.52 5.01
N LEU A 145 0.92 -6.53 4.49
CA LEU A 145 -0.42 -6.86 4.98
C LEU A 145 -0.44 -7.21 6.47
N ARG A 146 0.61 -7.89 6.96
CA ARG A 146 0.74 -8.23 8.38
C ARG A 146 0.94 -7.03 9.30
N GLN A 147 1.44 -5.91 8.80
CA GLN A 147 1.50 -4.66 9.59
C GLN A 147 0.10 -4.13 9.88
N SER A 148 -0.85 -4.36 8.97
CA SER A 148 -2.25 -3.99 9.16
C SER A 148 -2.98 -4.98 10.07
N ARG A 149 -2.70 -6.29 9.93
CA ARG A 149 -3.30 -7.34 10.76
C ARG A 149 -2.49 -8.63 10.74
N VAL A 150 -2.22 -9.20 11.91
CA VAL A 150 -1.34 -10.38 12.05
C VAL A 150 -1.87 -11.67 11.41
N CYS A 151 -3.17 -11.76 11.09
CA CYS A 151 -3.91 -12.96 10.63
C CYS A 151 -3.56 -13.41 9.21
N LEU A 152 -2.27 -13.54 8.91
CA LEU A 152 -1.79 -13.97 7.61
C LEU A 152 -0.63 -14.95 7.76
N ILE A 153 -0.71 -16.02 6.97
CA ILE A 153 0.38 -16.97 6.78
C ILE A 153 0.81 -16.95 5.31
N LEU A 154 2.13 -16.95 5.08
CA LEU A 154 2.73 -17.27 3.78
C LEU A 154 3.51 -18.58 3.95
N THR A 155 3.24 -19.59 3.13
CA THR A 155 3.85 -20.92 3.29
C THR A 155 4.02 -21.64 1.95
N PRO A 156 5.12 -22.41 1.73
CA PRO A 156 5.25 -23.25 0.54
C PRO A 156 4.24 -24.39 0.56
N ARG A 157 3.86 -24.89 -0.61
CA ARG A 157 2.98 -26.05 -0.78
C ARG A 157 3.32 -26.83 -2.05
N ASP A 158 3.51 -28.13 -1.92
CA ASP A 158 3.97 -28.99 -3.02
C ASP A 158 2.94 -29.17 -4.13
N SER A 159 1.65 -29.12 -3.78
CA SER A 159 0.54 -29.22 -4.74
C SER A 159 -0.56 -28.22 -4.42
N ILE A 160 -1.12 -27.60 -5.46
CA ILE A 160 -2.23 -26.66 -5.38
C ILE A 160 -3.25 -27.12 -6.41
N GLN A 161 -4.54 -26.94 -6.09
CA GLN A 161 -5.65 -27.27 -6.99
C GLN A 161 -5.45 -26.65 -8.37
N ASP A 162 -5.89 -27.38 -9.40
CA ASP A 162 -5.75 -27.02 -10.81
C ASP A 162 -4.30 -26.81 -11.27
N ASP A 163 -3.34 -27.39 -10.53
CA ASP A 163 -1.90 -27.34 -10.80
C ASP A 163 -1.34 -25.91 -10.85
N LYS A 164 -1.95 -25.00 -10.07
CA LYS A 164 -1.64 -23.57 -10.04
C LYS A 164 -0.40 -23.24 -9.18
N PRO A 165 0.35 -22.17 -9.50
CA PRO A 165 1.53 -21.80 -8.72
C PRO A 165 1.22 -21.15 -7.37
N ILE A 166 0.09 -20.46 -7.23
CA ILE A 166 -0.26 -19.70 -6.02
C ILE A 166 -1.73 -19.95 -5.67
N ALA A 167 -2.04 -20.08 -4.39
CA ALA A 167 -3.39 -20.13 -3.86
C ALA A 167 -3.56 -19.19 -2.67
N LEU A 168 -4.76 -18.62 -2.57
CA LEU A 168 -5.22 -17.79 -1.46
C LEU A 168 -6.42 -18.50 -0.83
N THR A 169 -6.36 -18.72 0.48
CA THR A 169 -7.45 -19.37 1.21
C THR A 169 -7.89 -18.53 2.40
N SER A 170 -9.19 -18.56 2.62
CA SER A 170 -9.85 -18.17 3.87
C SER A 170 -10.97 -19.17 4.15
N TRP A 171 -11.65 -19.06 5.30
CA TRP A 171 -12.71 -20.02 5.63
C TRP A 171 -13.79 -20.10 4.54
N GLY A 172 -13.88 -21.23 3.84
CA GLY A 172 -14.84 -21.47 2.76
C GLY A 172 -14.59 -20.73 1.45
N PHE A 173 -13.40 -20.13 1.24
CA PHE A 173 -13.05 -19.46 -0.03
C PHE A 173 -11.68 -19.89 -0.53
N LEU A 174 -11.60 -20.11 -1.84
CA LEU A 174 -10.37 -20.43 -2.55
C LEU A 174 -10.22 -19.53 -3.77
N ALA A 175 -9.03 -18.99 -3.94
CA ALA A 175 -8.57 -18.40 -5.19
C ALA A 175 -7.25 -19.03 -5.60
N THR A 176 -7.10 -19.35 -6.88
CA THR A 176 -5.84 -19.82 -7.45
C THR A 176 -5.36 -18.84 -8.51
N LEU A 177 -4.06 -18.56 -8.56
CA LEU A 177 -3.47 -17.59 -9.48
C LEU A 177 -2.44 -18.29 -10.38
N ASP A 178 -2.40 -17.91 -11.65
CA ASP A 178 -1.41 -18.38 -12.64
C ASP A 178 -0.04 -17.69 -12.49
N SER A 179 0.00 -16.55 -11.81
CA SER A 179 1.22 -15.78 -11.55
C SER A 179 1.00 -14.87 -10.34
N PHE A 180 2.07 -14.23 -9.88
CA PHE A 180 1.94 -13.20 -8.86
C PHE A 180 1.11 -12.02 -9.36
N ASP A 181 0.08 -11.69 -8.59
CA ASP A 181 -0.78 -10.53 -8.79
C ASP A 181 -1.02 -9.88 -7.41
N GLU A 182 -0.28 -8.80 -7.15
CA GLU A 182 -0.37 -8.08 -5.88
C GLU A 182 -1.77 -7.51 -5.64
N ALA A 183 -2.40 -6.98 -6.69
CA ALA A 183 -3.72 -6.35 -6.57
C ALA A 183 -4.77 -7.40 -6.19
N ALA A 184 -4.71 -8.59 -6.81
CA ALA A 184 -5.58 -9.71 -6.49
C ALA A 184 -5.35 -10.25 -5.07
N ILE A 185 -4.09 -10.39 -4.64
CA ILE A 185 -3.74 -10.83 -3.28
C ILE A 185 -4.29 -9.86 -2.23
N ARG A 186 -4.07 -8.56 -2.42
CA ARG A 186 -4.56 -7.52 -1.51
C ARG A 186 -6.08 -7.46 -1.49
N ALA A 187 -6.72 -7.62 -2.64
CA ALA A 187 -8.18 -7.66 -2.74
C ALA A 187 -8.75 -8.85 -1.97
N PHE A 188 -8.20 -10.05 -2.17
CA PHE A 188 -8.60 -11.24 -1.41
C PHE A 188 -8.40 -11.03 0.10
N TRP A 189 -7.23 -10.54 0.52
CA TRP A 189 -6.97 -10.31 1.95
C TRP A 189 -7.98 -9.33 2.56
N ARG A 190 -8.23 -8.20 1.90
CA ARG A 190 -9.21 -7.18 2.35
C ARG A 190 -10.62 -7.77 2.49
N ASP A 191 -11.00 -8.62 1.54
CA ASP A 191 -12.35 -9.15 1.44
C ASP A 191 -12.56 -10.40 2.32
N HIS A 192 -11.51 -10.98 2.90
CA HIS A 192 -11.63 -12.26 3.62
C HIS A 192 -10.96 -12.31 4.99
N VAL A 193 -9.98 -11.45 5.29
CA VAL A 193 -9.37 -11.41 6.62
C VAL A 193 -10.43 -11.06 7.67
N ALA A 194 -10.32 -11.64 8.87
CA ALA A 194 -11.22 -11.36 9.97
C ALA A 194 -12.69 -11.76 9.69
N ARG A 195 -12.91 -12.80 8.88
CA ARG A 195 -14.26 -13.33 8.54
C ARG A 195 -14.42 -14.83 8.80
N GLY A 196 -13.56 -15.39 9.64
CA GLY A 196 -13.67 -16.79 10.04
C GLY A 196 -14.81 -17.00 11.03
N PRO A 197 -15.37 -18.22 11.13
CA PRO A 197 -16.48 -18.55 12.02
C PRO A 197 -16.30 -18.18 13.50
N GLU A 198 -15.07 -18.12 14.01
CA GLU A 198 -14.77 -17.78 15.41
C GLU A 198 -14.15 -16.39 15.61
N PHE A 199 -14.01 -15.60 14.54
CA PHE A 199 -13.37 -14.29 14.64
C PHE A 199 -14.11 -13.30 15.58
N GLY A 200 -15.38 -13.57 15.92
CA GLY A 200 -16.19 -12.77 16.85
C GLY A 200 -15.64 -12.64 18.28
N GLU A 201 -14.67 -13.47 18.67
CA GLU A 201 -13.97 -13.37 19.97
C GLU A 201 -12.74 -12.44 19.94
N GLY A 202 -12.50 -11.77 18.81
CA GLY A 202 -11.74 -10.51 18.75
C GLY A 202 -10.23 -10.63 18.57
N GLN A 203 -9.66 -11.83 18.46
CA GLN A 203 -8.23 -11.98 18.17
C GLN A 203 -8.01 -13.08 17.15
N CYS A 204 -7.15 -12.79 16.17
CA CYS A 204 -6.55 -13.84 15.38
C CYS A 204 -5.45 -14.47 16.24
N GLY A 205 -5.83 -15.27 17.23
CA GLY A 205 -4.91 -15.86 18.21
C GLY A 205 -4.22 -14.86 19.12
#